data_AF-A0A0D7K8H2-F1
#
_entry.id   AF-A0A0D7K8H2-F1
#
_cell.length_a   1.000
_cell.length_b   1.000
_cell.length_c   1.000
_cell.angle_alpha   90.00
_cell.angle_beta   90.00
_cell.angle_gamma   90.00
#
_symmetry.space_group_name_H-M   'P 1'
#
loop_
_entity.id
_entity.type
_entity.pdbx_description
1 polymer ?
#
loop_
_entity_poly.entity_id
_entity_poly.type
_entity_poly.pdbx_seq_one_letter_code
_entity_poly.pdbx_strand_id
1 'polypeptide(L)'
;MQLKKLALTAAIAFGACVPAHAQTEIQWWHSMPAALGDWVNDLAKQYNASQTKYKIVPTYKGTYDESMTAGIAAFRAGNAPHIIQVFEVGTATMMASKGAIVPAGKVMSDAGFKFDPTSYVSAVAGYYTAPNGQMLSYPLNSSTTIFYYNKDAFKKAGLDANKPPKTWPEVFEAASKLKASGHSCPFTTSWISWTQLESFSLWHNTLFASKNNGFDGTDAQLQINTPLHVRHFENLAKASKDGSFVYKGRGNAADASFPSGECAMITGSSGLYARVAKEAKFAYGISTLPYYADVKGAPQNTAIGGVLG
;
A
#
# COMPACT_ATOMS: atom_id res chain seq x y z
N MET A 1 36.43 -55.78 -53.76
CA MET A 1 36.37 -56.08 -52.31
C MET A 1 36.57 -54.77 -51.53
N GLN A 2 35.46 -54.02 -51.40
CA GLN A 2 35.35 -52.77 -50.64
C GLN A 2 35.03 -53.13 -49.19
N LEU A 3 35.74 -52.60 -48.18
CA LEU A 3 35.33 -52.47 -46.75
C LEU A 3 36.55 -52.18 -45.84
N LYS A 4 37.29 -51.07 -46.00
CA LYS A 4 38.36 -50.70 -45.04
C LYS A 4 38.58 -49.18 -44.80
N LYS A 5 37.63 -48.29 -45.13
CA LYS A 5 37.81 -46.83 -44.91
C LYS A 5 36.60 -46.12 -44.27
N LEU A 6 35.98 -46.73 -43.27
CA LEU A 6 34.91 -46.09 -42.48
C LEU A 6 34.99 -46.54 -41.01
N ALA A 7 36.01 -46.09 -40.28
CA ALA A 7 36.08 -46.39 -38.84
C ALA A 7 36.88 -45.35 -38.03
N LEU A 8 37.03 -44.11 -38.49
CA LEU A 8 37.81 -43.11 -37.75
C LEU A 8 37.26 -41.69 -37.83
N THR A 9 35.95 -41.52 -37.61
CA THR A 9 35.36 -40.18 -37.40
C THR A 9 34.14 -40.19 -36.47
N ALA A 10 34.15 -41.02 -35.42
CA ALA A 10 33.07 -41.10 -34.43
C ALA A 10 33.56 -40.92 -32.99
N ALA A 11 34.57 -40.07 -32.76
CA ALA A 11 35.18 -39.89 -31.44
C ALA A 11 35.24 -38.42 -30.95
N ILE A 12 34.42 -37.52 -31.49
CA ILE A 12 34.30 -36.13 -30.98
C ILE A 12 32.83 -35.72 -30.96
N ALA A 13 32.03 -36.38 -30.11
CA ALA A 13 30.70 -35.90 -29.75
C ALA A 13 30.23 -36.42 -28.37
N PHE A 14 31.16 -36.72 -27.45
CA PHE A 14 30.81 -36.71 -26.04
C PHE A 14 30.73 -35.24 -25.63
N GLY A 15 29.56 -34.67 -25.90
CA GLY A 15 29.20 -33.33 -25.51
C GLY A 15 29.48 -33.16 -24.02
N ALA A 16 30.12 -32.03 -23.70
CA ALA A 16 30.03 -31.49 -22.36
C ALA A 16 28.55 -31.19 -22.07
N CYS A 17 27.83 -32.18 -21.54
CA CYS A 17 26.65 -31.92 -20.73
C CYS A 17 27.16 -31.22 -19.46
N VAL A 18 27.44 -29.92 -19.59
CA VAL A 18 27.44 -29.05 -18.42
C VAL A 18 26.02 -29.16 -17.86
N PRO A 19 25.83 -29.53 -16.59
CA PRO A 19 24.51 -29.49 -16.00
C PRO A 19 24.00 -28.07 -16.17
N ALA A 20 22.97 -27.89 -17.00
CA ALA A 20 22.20 -26.67 -17.00
C ALA A 20 21.57 -26.59 -15.62
N HIS A 21 22.22 -25.90 -14.69
CA HIS A 21 21.62 -25.56 -13.41
C HIS A 21 20.38 -24.74 -13.75
N ALA A 22 19.21 -25.38 -13.66
CA ALA A 22 17.94 -24.71 -13.85
C ALA A 22 17.91 -23.52 -12.88
N GLN A 23 17.83 -22.32 -13.44
CA GLN A 23 17.72 -21.09 -12.67
C GLN A 23 16.55 -21.25 -11.70
N THR A 24 16.80 -21.05 -10.41
CA THR A 24 15.75 -21.26 -9.41
C THR A 24 14.74 -20.12 -9.51
N GLU A 25 13.51 -20.43 -9.95
CA GLU A 25 12.46 -19.43 -10.05
C GLU A 25 11.82 -19.17 -8.68
N ILE A 26 11.68 -17.89 -8.34
CA ILE A 26 11.08 -17.39 -7.11
C ILE A 26 9.83 -16.62 -7.50
N GLN A 27 8.67 -17.24 -7.24
CA GLN A 27 7.36 -16.66 -7.51
C GLN A 27 7.04 -15.58 -6.48
N TRP A 28 6.77 -14.36 -6.96
CA TRP A 28 6.43 -13.21 -6.14
C TRP A 28 5.05 -12.67 -6.52
N TRP A 29 4.08 -12.81 -5.63
CA TRP A 29 2.74 -12.25 -5.83
C TRP A 29 2.63 -10.85 -5.24
N HIS A 30 2.12 -9.90 -6.02
CA HIS A 30 1.98 -8.50 -5.62
C HIS A 30 0.61 -7.90 -5.95
N SER A 31 0.25 -6.80 -5.29
CA SER A 31 -0.99 -6.05 -5.50
C SER A 31 -0.75 -4.62 -5.95
N MET A 32 0.45 -4.32 -6.46
CA MET A 32 0.81 -3.03 -7.05
C MET A 32 0.16 -2.80 -8.42
N PRO A 33 -0.74 -1.81 -8.59
CA PRO A 33 -1.32 -1.49 -9.88
C PRO A 33 -0.47 -0.46 -10.64
N ALA A 34 -0.72 -0.37 -11.95
CA ALA A 34 -0.23 0.71 -12.82
C ALA A 34 1.28 1.00 -12.63
N ALA A 35 1.66 2.26 -12.41
CA ALA A 35 3.06 2.70 -12.30
C ALA A 35 3.84 1.97 -11.19
N LEU A 36 3.19 1.53 -10.11
CA LEU A 36 3.84 0.76 -9.07
C LEU A 36 4.08 -0.70 -9.50
N GLY A 37 3.19 -1.25 -10.32
CA GLY A 37 3.40 -2.55 -10.97
C GLY A 37 4.57 -2.51 -11.96
N ASP A 38 4.68 -1.43 -12.74
CA ASP A 38 5.84 -1.19 -13.63
C ASP A 38 7.15 -1.20 -12.80
N TRP A 39 7.16 -0.48 -11.67
CA TRP A 39 8.32 -0.45 -10.77
C TRP A 39 8.69 -1.82 -10.18
N VAL A 40 7.70 -2.62 -9.76
CA VAL A 40 7.93 -4.00 -9.27
C VAL A 40 8.59 -4.87 -10.35
N ASN A 41 8.10 -4.78 -11.58
CA ASN A 41 8.66 -5.52 -12.71
C ASN A 41 10.08 -5.07 -13.05
N ASP A 42 10.35 -3.77 -13.01
CA ASP A 42 11.69 -3.22 -13.24
C ASP A 42 12.68 -3.66 -12.15
N LEU A 43 12.26 -3.70 -10.88
CA LEU A 43 13.08 -4.20 -9.79
C LEU A 43 13.44 -5.68 -9.98
N ALA A 44 12.45 -6.51 -10.31
CA ALA A 44 12.68 -7.92 -10.60
C ALA A 44 13.61 -8.11 -11.80
N LYS A 45 13.45 -7.30 -12.85
CA LYS A 45 14.31 -7.32 -14.04
C LYS A 45 15.75 -6.95 -13.72
N GLN A 46 15.98 -5.91 -12.92
CA GLN A 46 17.32 -5.49 -12.49
C GLN A 46 18.00 -6.59 -11.67
N TYR A 47 17.30 -7.20 -10.72
CA TYR A 47 17.83 -8.33 -9.94
C TYR A 47 18.10 -9.56 -10.82
N ASN A 48 17.21 -9.88 -11.75
CA ASN A 48 17.40 -11.01 -12.66
C ASN A 48 18.57 -10.79 -13.64
N ALA A 49 18.91 -9.54 -13.94
CA ALA A 49 20.05 -9.20 -14.79
C ALA A 49 21.38 -9.15 -14.01
N SER A 50 21.36 -8.94 -12.69
CA SER A 50 22.57 -8.83 -11.88
C SER A 50 23.21 -10.19 -11.54
N GLN A 51 22.51 -11.29 -11.79
CA GLN A 51 22.95 -12.64 -11.47
C GLN A 51 22.22 -13.69 -12.33
N THR A 52 22.71 -14.94 -12.35
CA THR A 52 22.16 -16.04 -13.19
C THR A 52 21.58 -17.21 -12.39
N LYS A 53 21.63 -17.16 -11.05
CA LYS A 53 21.28 -18.28 -10.17
C LYS A 53 19.78 -18.34 -9.85
N TYR A 54 19.13 -17.18 -9.74
CA TYR A 54 17.74 -17.02 -9.32
C TYR A 54 16.97 -16.18 -10.33
N LYS A 55 15.65 -16.42 -10.46
CA LYS A 55 14.76 -15.61 -11.29
C LYS A 55 13.52 -15.22 -10.50
N ILE A 56 13.39 -13.94 -10.17
CA ILE A 56 12.17 -13.41 -9.58
C ILE A 56 11.10 -13.29 -10.67
N VAL A 57 9.93 -13.86 -10.39
CA VAL A 57 8.76 -13.83 -11.29
C VAL A 57 7.63 -13.10 -10.57
N PRO A 58 7.53 -11.76 -10.73
CA PRO A 58 6.44 -10.99 -10.17
C PRO A 58 5.11 -11.29 -10.90
N THR A 59 4.03 -11.42 -10.15
CA THR A 59 2.67 -11.63 -10.68
C THR A 59 1.70 -10.72 -9.94
N TYR A 60 1.00 -9.86 -10.68
CA TYR A 60 -0.10 -9.07 -10.13
C TYR A 60 -1.30 -9.97 -9.81
N LYS A 61 -1.75 -9.97 -8.55
CA LYS A 61 -2.83 -10.83 -8.04
C LYS A 61 -4.13 -10.07 -7.72
N GLY A 62 -4.26 -8.83 -8.20
CA GLY A 62 -5.41 -7.98 -7.89
C GLY A 62 -5.16 -7.11 -6.67
N THR A 63 -6.23 -6.65 -6.04
CA THR A 63 -6.24 -5.89 -4.78
C THR A 63 -5.59 -6.68 -3.64
N TYR A 64 -5.31 -6.02 -2.52
CA TYR A 64 -4.70 -6.70 -1.36
C TYR A 64 -5.60 -7.81 -0.80
N ASP A 65 -6.92 -7.58 -0.73
CA ASP A 65 -7.89 -8.58 -0.27
C ASP A 65 -7.90 -9.82 -1.19
N GLU A 66 -7.86 -9.61 -2.51
CA GLU A 66 -7.80 -10.68 -3.51
C GLU A 66 -6.49 -11.47 -3.41
N SER A 67 -5.35 -10.76 -3.29
CA SER A 67 -4.02 -11.38 -3.16
C SER A 67 -3.92 -12.22 -1.89
N MET A 68 -4.32 -11.69 -0.74
CA MET A 68 -4.31 -12.40 0.53
C MET A 68 -5.20 -13.65 0.48
N THR A 69 -6.41 -13.51 -0.07
CA THR A 69 -7.36 -14.63 -0.23
C THR A 69 -6.77 -15.71 -1.14
N ALA A 70 -6.16 -15.33 -2.26
CA ALA A 70 -5.48 -16.24 -3.17
C ALA A 70 -4.30 -16.95 -2.50
N GLY A 71 -3.50 -16.23 -1.70
CA GLY A 71 -2.37 -16.79 -0.94
C GLY A 71 -2.79 -17.86 0.06
N ILE A 72 -3.84 -17.60 0.85
CA ILE A 72 -4.39 -18.55 1.81
C ILE A 72 -4.88 -19.83 1.10
N ALA A 73 -5.60 -19.67 -0.01
CA ALA A 73 -6.08 -20.80 -0.81
C ALA A 73 -4.92 -21.60 -1.42
N ALA A 74 -3.92 -20.92 -1.98
CA ALA A 74 -2.75 -21.53 -2.59
C ALA A 74 -1.91 -22.31 -1.57
N PHE A 75 -1.75 -21.79 -0.35
CA PHE A 75 -1.08 -22.49 0.74
C PHE A 75 -1.80 -23.79 1.12
N ARG A 76 -3.13 -23.76 1.28
CA ARG A 76 -3.94 -24.95 1.56
C ARG A 76 -3.86 -26.00 0.45
N ALA A 77 -3.67 -25.56 -0.79
CA ALA A 77 -3.52 -26.42 -1.96
C ALA A 77 -2.07 -26.90 -2.19
N GLY A 78 -1.09 -26.49 -1.36
CA GLY A 78 0.32 -26.85 -1.52
C GLY A 78 1.05 -26.09 -2.65
N ASN A 79 0.47 -25.01 -3.18
CA ASN A 79 0.97 -24.25 -4.33
C ASN A 79 1.17 -22.75 -4.01
N ALA A 80 1.54 -22.42 -2.77
CA ALA A 80 1.81 -21.05 -2.36
C ALA A 80 2.95 -20.40 -3.18
N PRO A 81 2.91 -19.08 -3.42
CA PRO A 81 4.08 -18.36 -3.92
C PRO A 81 5.21 -18.38 -2.89
N HIS A 82 6.43 -18.06 -3.32
CA HIS A 82 7.58 -17.95 -2.43
C HIS A 82 7.56 -16.65 -1.64
N ILE A 83 7.07 -15.56 -2.27
CA ILE A 83 6.90 -14.24 -1.68
C ILE A 83 5.49 -13.78 -2.00
N ILE A 84 4.76 -13.28 -1.00
CA ILE A 84 3.46 -12.67 -1.20
C ILE A 84 3.40 -11.34 -0.49
N GLN A 85 2.99 -10.33 -1.24
CA GLN A 85 2.74 -9.00 -0.72
C GLN A 85 1.38 -8.96 0.00
N VAL A 86 1.38 -8.59 1.29
CA VAL A 86 0.18 -8.52 2.14
C VAL A 86 0.09 -7.17 2.88
N PHE A 87 -1.04 -6.48 2.80
CA PHE A 87 -1.29 -5.20 3.47
C PHE A 87 -1.24 -5.29 4.99
N GLU A 88 -1.06 -4.15 5.64
CA GLU A 88 -0.79 -4.06 7.08
C GLU A 88 -1.87 -4.73 7.94
N VAL A 89 -3.16 -4.59 7.59
CA VAL A 89 -4.28 -5.24 8.31
C VAL A 89 -4.17 -6.77 8.28
N GLY A 90 -3.59 -7.33 7.21
CA GLY A 90 -3.39 -8.76 7.08
C GLY A 90 -2.26 -9.32 7.96
N THR A 91 -1.39 -8.48 8.52
CA THR A 91 -0.20 -8.92 9.30
C THR A 91 -0.58 -9.87 10.41
N ALA A 92 -1.55 -9.47 11.25
CA ALA A 92 -1.97 -10.27 12.39
C ALA A 92 -2.56 -11.62 11.96
N THR A 93 -3.35 -11.64 10.88
CA THR A 93 -3.92 -12.87 10.31
C THR A 93 -2.82 -13.81 9.79
N MET A 94 -1.82 -13.27 9.09
CA MET A 94 -0.69 -14.05 8.59
C MET A 94 0.17 -14.60 9.73
N MET A 95 0.43 -13.79 10.77
CA MET A 95 1.15 -14.21 11.97
C MET A 95 0.42 -15.29 12.77
N ALA A 96 -0.90 -15.20 12.88
CA ALA A 96 -1.72 -16.20 13.54
C ALA A 96 -1.80 -17.52 12.75
N SER A 97 -1.53 -17.48 11.45
CA SER A 97 -1.58 -18.64 10.54
C SER A 97 -0.33 -19.50 10.65
N LYS A 98 -0.26 -20.33 11.70
CA LYS A 98 0.88 -21.22 11.99
C LYS A 98 1.26 -22.07 10.76
N GLY A 99 2.53 -21.98 10.37
CA GLY A 99 3.11 -22.75 9.26
C GLY A 99 2.87 -22.17 7.86
N ALA A 100 2.07 -21.10 7.73
CA ALA A 100 1.79 -20.46 6.44
C ALA A 100 2.85 -19.43 6.02
N ILE A 101 3.61 -18.89 6.98
CA ILE A 101 4.67 -17.91 6.74
C ILE A 101 5.96 -18.29 7.44
N VAL A 102 7.09 -17.85 6.89
CA VAL A 102 8.40 -17.88 7.53
C VAL A 102 8.77 -16.44 7.88
N PRO A 103 9.10 -16.09 9.14
CA PRO A 103 9.50 -14.74 9.49
C PRO A 103 10.68 -14.26 8.63
N ALA A 104 10.59 -13.05 8.09
CA ALA A 104 11.65 -12.51 7.23
C ALA A 104 13.02 -12.48 7.91
N GLY A 105 13.07 -12.20 9.22
CA GLY A 105 14.31 -12.28 10.00
C GLY A 105 14.94 -13.67 10.01
N LYS A 106 14.14 -14.74 9.98
CA LYS A 106 14.65 -16.12 9.85
C LYS A 106 15.19 -16.39 8.46
N VAL A 107 14.47 -15.98 7.40
CA VAL A 107 14.93 -16.12 6.01
C VAL A 107 16.28 -15.43 5.82
N MET A 108 16.43 -14.20 6.32
CA MET A 108 17.69 -13.46 6.27
C MET A 108 18.80 -14.17 7.04
N SER A 109 18.54 -14.60 8.28
CA SER A 109 19.53 -15.28 9.11
C SER A 109 20.01 -16.61 8.51
N ASP A 110 19.09 -17.42 7.97
CA ASP A 110 19.42 -18.69 7.31
C ASP A 110 20.30 -18.46 6.06
N ALA A 111 20.14 -17.31 5.40
CA ALA A 111 20.95 -16.87 4.27
C ALA A 111 22.22 -16.11 4.68
N GLY A 112 22.50 -15.93 5.98
CA GLY A 112 23.70 -15.25 6.49
C GLY A 112 23.62 -13.72 6.49
N PHE A 113 22.44 -13.14 6.31
CA PHE A 113 22.20 -11.69 6.35
C PHE A 113 21.69 -11.25 7.73
N LYS A 114 22.06 -10.03 8.13
CA LYS A 114 21.51 -9.36 9.31
C LYS A 114 20.51 -8.29 8.89
N PHE A 115 19.42 -8.18 9.63
CA PHE A 115 18.54 -7.03 9.53
C PHE A 115 19.02 -5.92 10.45
N ASP A 116 19.16 -4.72 9.91
CA ASP A 116 19.45 -3.51 10.68
C ASP A 116 18.17 -2.64 10.75
N PRO A 117 17.45 -2.61 11.89
CA PRO A 117 16.25 -1.79 12.04
C PRO A 117 16.55 -0.29 11.99
N THR A 118 17.80 0.12 12.26
CA THR A 118 18.19 1.55 12.25
C THR A 118 18.32 2.11 10.84
N SER A 119 18.41 1.24 9.83
CA SER A 119 18.36 1.61 8.42
C SER A 119 16.96 2.04 7.93
N TYR A 120 15.94 1.97 8.79
CA TYR A 120 14.56 2.31 8.45
C TYR A 120 14.02 3.43 9.33
N VAL A 121 13.00 4.14 8.84
CA VAL A 121 12.21 5.06 9.68
C VAL A 121 11.66 4.27 10.86
N SER A 122 11.84 4.78 12.08
CA SER A 122 11.52 4.03 13.32
C SER A 122 10.09 3.51 13.38
N ALA A 123 9.12 4.32 12.92
CA ALA A 123 7.71 3.92 12.87
C ALA A 123 7.47 2.75 11.90
N VAL A 124 8.20 2.71 10.78
CA VAL A 124 8.18 1.62 9.80
C VAL A 124 8.78 0.37 10.45
N ALA A 125 10.01 0.46 10.97
CA ALA A 125 10.69 -0.68 11.61
C ALA A 125 9.87 -1.30 12.75
N GLY A 126 9.27 -0.45 13.60
CA GLY A 126 8.45 -0.88 14.73
C GLY A 126 7.21 -1.67 14.30
N TYR A 127 6.55 -1.28 13.21
CA TYR A 127 5.37 -1.98 12.71
C TYR A 127 5.68 -3.42 12.24
N TYR A 128 6.87 -3.64 11.68
CA TYR A 128 7.27 -4.94 11.11
C TYR A 128 8.06 -5.84 12.08
N THR A 129 8.21 -5.42 13.33
CA THR A 129 8.96 -6.14 14.36
C THR A 129 8.03 -6.63 15.46
N ALA A 130 8.07 -7.93 15.76
CA ALA A 130 7.32 -8.51 16.87
C ALA A 130 7.79 -7.94 18.23
N PRO A 131 6.97 -8.03 19.29
CA PRO A 131 7.36 -7.58 20.63
C PRO A 131 8.67 -8.21 21.16
N ASN A 132 9.03 -9.40 20.66
CA ASN A 132 10.27 -10.09 21.00
C ASN A 132 11.50 -9.64 20.17
N GLY A 133 11.35 -8.61 19.34
CA GLY A 133 12.42 -8.07 18.49
C GLY A 133 12.61 -8.79 17.16
N GLN A 134 11.83 -9.83 16.85
CA GLN A 134 11.94 -10.55 15.57
C GLN A 134 11.24 -9.79 14.46
N MET A 135 11.96 -9.53 13.36
CA MET A 135 11.38 -9.00 12.13
C MET A 135 10.46 -10.05 11.49
N LEU A 136 9.20 -9.69 11.33
CA LEU A 136 8.13 -10.57 10.87
C LEU A 136 8.04 -10.62 9.34
N SER A 137 8.20 -9.46 8.71
CA SER A 137 8.07 -9.26 7.26
C SER A 137 9.03 -8.17 6.79
N TYR A 138 9.27 -8.09 5.48
CA TYR A 138 10.13 -7.05 4.92
C TYR A 138 9.29 -5.84 4.50
N PRO A 139 9.62 -4.61 4.97
CA PRO A 139 8.95 -3.40 4.51
C PRO A 139 9.25 -3.16 3.04
N LEU A 140 8.30 -3.45 2.15
CA LEU A 140 8.47 -3.22 0.71
C LEU A 140 8.08 -1.79 0.32
N ASN A 141 6.90 -1.37 0.77
CA ASN A 141 6.40 -0.03 0.52
C ASN A 141 5.55 0.42 1.71
N SER A 142 5.98 1.47 2.38
CA SER A 142 5.21 2.11 3.44
C SER A 142 4.65 3.43 2.93
N SER A 143 3.49 3.79 3.46
CA SER A 143 2.74 4.97 3.11
C SER A 143 2.04 5.51 4.35
N THR A 144 1.67 6.77 4.27
CA THR A 144 0.76 7.45 5.19
C THR A 144 -0.42 8.00 4.40
N THR A 145 -1.54 8.23 5.06
CA THR A 145 -2.67 8.96 4.51
C THR A 145 -2.34 10.45 4.41
N ILE A 146 -2.57 11.02 3.24
CA ILE A 146 -2.31 12.43 2.95
C ILE A 146 -3.47 13.06 2.18
N PHE A 147 -3.40 14.37 1.98
CA PHE A 147 -4.41 15.15 1.27
C PHE A 147 -3.84 15.69 -0.04
N TYR A 148 -4.49 15.36 -1.17
CA TYR A 148 -4.18 15.93 -2.48
C TYR A 148 -5.27 16.92 -2.89
N TYR A 149 -4.87 17.99 -3.58
CA TYR A 149 -5.81 18.97 -4.11
C TYR A 149 -5.35 19.52 -5.47
N ASN A 150 -6.33 19.86 -6.31
CA ASN A 150 -6.14 20.44 -7.63
C ASN A 150 -6.06 21.96 -7.52
N LYS A 151 -4.87 22.52 -7.76
CA LYS A 151 -4.58 23.95 -7.66
C LYS A 151 -5.32 24.77 -8.71
N ASP A 152 -5.54 24.21 -9.90
CA ASP A 152 -6.25 24.90 -10.98
C ASP A 152 -7.76 24.96 -10.69
N ALA A 153 -8.32 23.88 -10.13
CA ALA A 153 -9.70 23.88 -9.61
C ALA A 153 -9.87 24.89 -8.46
N PHE A 154 -8.88 24.99 -7.56
CA PHE A 154 -8.88 25.99 -6.49
C PHE A 154 -8.93 27.42 -7.05
N LYS A 155 -8.04 27.76 -7.99
CA LYS A 155 -8.05 29.09 -8.64
C LYS A 155 -9.40 29.40 -9.29
N LYS A 156 -9.98 28.44 -10.01
CA LYS A 156 -11.28 28.59 -10.68
C LYS A 156 -12.42 28.83 -9.67
N ALA A 157 -12.32 28.26 -8.47
CA ALA A 157 -13.27 28.45 -7.38
C ALA A 157 -12.98 29.68 -6.49
N GLY A 158 -11.98 30.50 -6.83
CA GLY A 158 -11.58 31.66 -6.01
C GLY A 158 -10.87 31.28 -4.71
N LEU A 159 -10.32 30.07 -4.61
CA LEU A 159 -9.52 29.59 -3.48
C LEU A 159 -8.03 29.88 -3.73
N ASP A 160 -7.27 30.05 -2.64
CA ASP A 160 -5.81 30.17 -2.72
C ASP A 160 -5.17 28.80 -2.99
N ALA A 161 -4.64 28.65 -4.20
CA ALA A 161 -3.96 27.43 -4.66
C ALA A 161 -2.65 27.09 -3.94
N ASN A 162 -2.12 27.98 -3.10
CA ASN A 162 -0.91 27.72 -2.32
C ASN A 162 -1.22 27.48 -0.83
N LYS A 163 -2.49 27.59 -0.43
CA LYS A 163 -2.93 27.38 0.95
C LYS A 163 -3.91 26.21 1.02
N PRO A 164 -3.41 24.96 1.11
CA PRO A 164 -4.28 23.81 1.28
C PRO A 164 -5.07 23.92 2.60
N PRO A 165 -6.35 23.47 2.64
CA PRO A 165 -7.11 23.42 3.87
C PRO A 165 -6.42 22.50 4.88
N LYS A 166 -6.29 22.99 6.12
CA LYS A 166 -5.61 22.29 7.23
C LYS A 166 -6.59 21.70 8.23
N THR A 167 -7.81 22.21 8.26
CA THR A 167 -8.84 21.73 9.19
C THR A 167 -10.04 21.14 8.46
N TRP A 168 -10.77 20.23 9.10
CA TRP A 168 -11.99 19.67 8.52
C TRP A 168 -13.03 20.75 8.13
N PRO A 169 -13.30 21.78 8.96
CA PRO A 169 -14.12 22.91 8.55
C PRO A 169 -13.64 23.60 7.26
N GLU A 170 -12.34 23.85 7.12
CA GLU A 170 -11.76 24.45 5.90
C GLU A 170 -11.94 23.54 4.67
N VAL A 171 -11.83 22.21 4.84
CA VAL A 171 -12.09 21.25 3.74
C VAL A 171 -13.55 21.34 3.29
N PHE A 172 -14.51 21.37 4.23
CA PHE A 172 -15.93 21.49 3.88
C PHE A 172 -16.26 22.84 3.23
N GLU A 173 -15.63 23.94 3.67
CA GLU A 173 -15.77 25.24 3.03
C GLU A 173 -15.18 25.25 1.61
N ALA A 174 -13.97 24.71 1.43
CA ALA A 174 -13.33 24.59 0.13
C ALA A 174 -14.16 23.72 -0.82
N ALA A 175 -14.68 22.58 -0.35
CA ALA A 175 -15.54 21.69 -1.11
C ALA A 175 -16.84 22.39 -1.54
N SER A 176 -17.43 23.21 -0.66
CA SER A 176 -18.62 24.01 -0.98
C SER A 176 -18.34 25.05 -2.07
N LYS A 177 -17.21 25.76 -2.01
CA LYS A 177 -16.80 26.73 -3.05
C LYS A 177 -16.50 26.06 -4.38
N LEU A 178 -15.79 24.93 -4.35
CA LEU A 178 -15.54 24.10 -5.53
C LEU A 178 -16.86 23.63 -6.16
N LYS A 179 -17.83 23.19 -5.35
CA LYS A 179 -19.17 22.85 -5.85
C LYS A 179 -19.85 24.04 -6.51
N ALA A 180 -19.87 25.19 -5.84
CA ALA A 180 -20.49 26.41 -6.36
C ALA A 180 -19.83 26.89 -7.67
N SER A 181 -18.55 26.59 -7.89
CA SER A 181 -17.84 26.84 -9.15
C SER A 181 -18.16 25.84 -10.28
N GLY A 182 -19.04 24.85 -10.02
CA GLY A 182 -19.48 23.84 -10.97
C GLY A 182 -18.66 22.55 -10.98
N HIS A 183 -17.79 22.31 -9.99
CA HIS A 183 -17.04 21.05 -9.91
C HIS A 183 -17.96 19.90 -9.46
N SER A 184 -18.04 18.82 -10.25
CA SER A 184 -18.96 17.70 -10.01
C SER A 184 -18.55 16.81 -8.84
N CYS A 185 -17.25 16.65 -8.60
CA CYS A 185 -16.70 16.01 -7.40
C CYS A 185 -15.74 16.97 -6.68
N PRO A 186 -16.22 17.75 -5.70
CA PRO A 186 -15.36 18.67 -4.97
C PRO A 186 -14.38 17.96 -4.04
N PHE A 187 -14.86 16.96 -3.30
CA PHE A 187 -14.07 16.17 -2.36
C PHE A 187 -14.47 14.68 -2.42
N THR A 188 -13.48 13.79 -2.35
CA THR A 188 -13.69 12.35 -2.16
C THR A 188 -12.64 11.77 -1.21
N THR A 189 -12.79 10.50 -0.85
CA THR A 189 -11.81 9.79 -0.02
C THR A 189 -11.56 8.39 -0.55
N SER A 190 -10.30 7.99 -0.55
CA SER A 190 -9.90 6.60 -0.73
C SER A 190 -10.01 5.83 0.56
N TRP A 191 -10.31 4.53 0.48
CA TRP A 191 -10.33 3.56 1.57
C TRP A 191 -10.83 4.14 2.89
N ILE A 192 -12.13 4.43 2.94
CA ILE A 192 -12.75 5.24 4.01
C ILE A 192 -12.50 4.71 5.43
N SER A 193 -12.37 3.40 5.61
CA SER A 193 -12.04 2.80 6.92
C SER A 193 -10.62 3.14 7.38
N TRP A 194 -9.67 3.21 6.46
CA TRP A 194 -8.30 3.58 6.79
C TRP A 194 -8.13 5.09 6.93
N THR A 195 -8.72 5.88 6.03
CA THR A 195 -8.57 7.35 6.03
C THR A 195 -9.46 8.05 7.06
N GLN A 196 -10.76 7.74 7.12
CA GLN A 196 -11.75 8.47 7.91
C GLN A 196 -12.09 7.80 9.25
N LEU A 197 -11.57 6.59 9.52
CA LEU A 197 -11.67 5.96 10.83
C LEU A 197 -10.30 5.78 11.46
N GLU A 198 -9.47 4.86 10.98
CA GLU A 198 -8.21 4.54 11.65
C GLU A 198 -7.21 5.72 11.69
N SER A 199 -6.86 6.27 10.53
CA SER A 199 -5.99 7.45 10.46
C SER A 199 -6.63 8.64 11.16
N PHE A 200 -7.95 8.79 11.05
CA PHE A 200 -8.68 9.84 11.76
C PHE A 200 -8.53 9.70 13.28
N SER A 201 -8.69 8.51 13.85
CA SER A 201 -8.54 8.26 15.29
C SER A 201 -7.13 8.64 15.75
N LEU A 202 -6.11 8.09 15.10
CA LEU A 202 -4.71 8.31 15.49
C LEU A 202 -4.31 9.78 15.34
N TRP A 203 -4.68 10.41 14.22
CA TRP A 203 -4.40 11.81 13.94
C TRP A 203 -5.04 12.75 14.97
N HIS A 204 -6.14 12.35 15.59
CA HIS A 204 -6.85 13.09 16.64
C HIS A 204 -6.56 12.59 18.05
N ASN A 205 -5.46 11.86 18.26
CA ASN A 205 -5.04 11.37 19.57
C ASN A 205 -6.15 10.57 20.30
N THR A 206 -6.89 9.75 19.55
CA THR A 206 -7.91 8.86 20.09
C THR A 206 -7.72 7.43 19.61
N LEU A 207 -8.36 6.50 20.29
CA LEU A 207 -8.23 5.08 20.01
C LEU A 207 -9.18 4.68 18.89
N PHE A 208 -8.69 3.86 17.97
CA PHE A 208 -9.47 3.13 16.99
C PHE A 208 -10.08 1.86 17.60
N ALA A 209 -9.34 1.20 18.50
CA ALA A 209 -9.81 0.06 19.28
C ALA A 209 -9.28 0.10 20.72
N SER A 210 -9.95 -0.59 21.64
CA SER A 210 -9.46 -0.79 23.01
C SER A 210 -8.15 -1.59 23.02
N LYS A 211 -7.54 -1.81 24.20
CA LYS A 211 -6.31 -2.61 24.36
C LYS A 211 -5.14 -2.05 23.54
N ASN A 212 -4.89 -0.74 23.66
CA ASN A 212 -3.92 0.00 22.85
C ASN A 212 -4.08 -0.27 21.35
N ASN A 213 -5.27 -0.05 20.78
CA ASN A 213 -5.59 -0.37 19.38
C ASN A 213 -5.40 -1.86 19.02
N GLY A 214 -5.74 -2.76 19.95
CA GLY A 214 -5.66 -4.22 19.76
C GLY A 214 -4.28 -4.83 19.97
N PHE A 215 -3.25 -4.03 20.27
CA PHE A 215 -1.91 -4.53 20.53
C PHE A 215 -1.81 -5.35 21.82
N ASP A 216 -2.68 -5.10 22.81
CA ASP A 216 -2.64 -5.82 24.09
C ASP A 216 -3.56 -7.06 24.14
N GLY A 217 -4.31 -7.39 23.07
CA GLY A 217 -5.19 -8.57 23.09
C GLY A 217 -6.20 -8.68 21.94
N THR A 218 -6.56 -9.91 21.60
CA THR A 218 -7.52 -10.25 20.54
C THR A 218 -8.98 -10.03 20.91
N ASP A 219 -9.27 -9.73 22.18
CA ASP A 219 -10.59 -9.35 22.70
C ASP A 219 -10.87 -7.84 22.58
N ALA A 220 -10.02 -7.11 21.87
CA ALA A 220 -10.18 -5.68 21.62
C ALA A 220 -11.51 -5.36 20.92
N GLN A 221 -12.10 -4.23 21.30
CA GLN A 221 -13.36 -3.72 20.77
C GLN A 221 -13.12 -2.39 20.08
N LEU A 222 -13.76 -2.20 18.92
CA LEU A 222 -13.68 -0.94 18.18
C LEU A 222 -14.21 0.23 19.00
N GLN A 223 -13.52 1.37 18.92
CA GLN A 223 -13.82 2.62 19.61
C GLN A 223 -14.21 3.72 18.60
N ILE A 224 -14.88 3.33 17.51
CA ILE A 224 -15.17 4.17 16.34
C ILE A 224 -16.54 4.87 16.41
N ASN A 225 -17.21 4.83 17.55
CA ASN A 225 -18.55 5.41 17.76
C ASN A 225 -18.55 6.53 18.81
N THR A 226 -17.38 7.10 19.13
CA THR A 226 -17.29 8.24 20.07
C THR A 226 -17.94 9.51 19.50
N PRO A 227 -18.26 10.52 20.31
CA PRO A 227 -18.82 11.79 19.83
C PRO A 227 -18.01 12.44 18.71
N LEU A 228 -16.68 12.29 18.73
CA LEU A 228 -15.80 12.81 17.69
C LEU A 228 -16.01 12.08 16.34
N HIS A 229 -16.10 10.75 16.34
CA HIS A 229 -16.35 9.97 15.13
C HIS A 229 -17.75 10.23 14.58
N VAL A 230 -18.76 10.28 15.46
CA VAL A 230 -20.15 10.61 15.08
C VAL A 230 -20.19 11.99 14.41
N ARG A 231 -19.61 13.01 15.04
CA ARG A 231 -19.50 14.36 14.46
C ARG A 231 -18.84 14.36 13.09
N HIS A 232 -17.76 13.59 12.93
CA HIS A 232 -17.05 13.52 11.66
C HIS A 232 -17.89 12.90 10.55
N PHE A 233 -18.53 11.77 10.82
CA PHE A 233 -19.39 11.10 9.84
C PHE A 233 -20.70 11.85 9.58
N GLU A 234 -21.24 12.58 10.55
CA GLU A 234 -22.38 13.49 10.34
C GLU A 234 -21.99 14.62 9.38
N ASN A 235 -20.80 15.20 9.52
CA ASN A 235 -20.30 16.20 8.60
C ASN A 235 -20.09 15.63 7.18
N LEU A 236 -19.48 14.44 7.06
CA LEU A 236 -19.33 13.76 5.77
C LEU A 236 -20.69 13.41 5.15
N ALA A 237 -21.66 12.98 5.95
CA ALA A 237 -23.01 12.67 5.49
C ALA A 237 -23.75 13.93 5.02
N LYS A 238 -23.59 15.05 5.74
CA LYS A 238 -24.12 16.36 5.32
C LYS A 238 -23.49 16.80 3.99
N ALA A 239 -22.16 16.75 3.90
CA ALA A 239 -21.42 17.05 2.68
C ALA A 239 -21.80 16.11 1.52
N SER A 240 -22.14 14.86 1.82
CA SER A 240 -22.63 13.92 0.80
C SER A 240 -24.02 14.32 0.29
N LYS A 241 -24.95 14.65 1.19
CA LYS A 241 -26.30 15.11 0.84
C LYS A 241 -26.28 16.40 0.03
N ASP A 242 -25.40 17.33 0.40
CA ASP A 242 -25.24 18.58 -0.36
C ASP A 242 -24.30 18.43 -1.55
N GLY A 243 -23.78 17.23 -1.85
CA GLY A 243 -22.93 16.91 -3.00
C GLY A 243 -21.53 17.55 -3.00
N SER A 244 -21.09 18.14 -1.91
CA SER A 244 -19.70 18.61 -1.75
C SER A 244 -18.72 17.48 -1.44
N PHE A 245 -19.21 16.34 -0.93
CA PHE A 245 -18.46 15.09 -0.79
C PHE A 245 -19.08 13.97 -1.65
N VAL A 246 -18.27 13.29 -2.46
CA VAL A 246 -18.72 12.18 -3.32
C VAL A 246 -18.00 10.90 -2.89
N TYR A 247 -18.74 9.97 -2.28
CA TYR A 247 -18.18 8.65 -1.96
C TYR A 247 -18.13 7.77 -3.22
N LYS A 248 -16.93 7.31 -3.57
CA LYS A 248 -16.67 6.59 -4.83
C LYS A 248 -16.50 5.08 -4.69
N GLY A 249 -16.80 4.52 -3.52
CA GLY A 249 -16.80 3.08 -3.29
C GLY A 249 -15.72 2.59 -2.32
N ARG A 250 -15.63 1.25 -2.19
CA ARG A 250 -14.79 0.57 -1.21
C ARG A 250 -13.32 0.55 -1.62
N GLY A 251 -12.42 0.39 -0.64
CA GLY A 251 -10.97 0.29 -0.87
C GLY A 251 -10.46 1.47 -1.71
N ASN A 252 -9.65 1.17 -2.71
CA ASN A 252 -9.00 2.15 -3.58
C ASN A 252 -9.86 2.63 -4.77
N ALA A 253 -11.17 2.35 -4.82
CA ALA A 253 -12.02 2.69 -5.96
C ALA A 253 -12.03 4.20 -6.31
N ALA A 254 -11.80 5.06 -5.32
CA ALA A 254 -11.72 6.51 -5.53
C ALA A 254 -10.39 6.98 -6.18
N ASP A 255 -9.32 6.18 -6.14
CA ASP A 255 -7.95 6.64 -6.43
C ASP A 255 -7.78 7.22 -7.83
N ALA A 256 -8.52 6.70 -8.83
CA ALA A 256 -8.44 7.18 -10.21
C ALA A 256 -9.06 8.57 -10.41
N SER A 257 -9.97 8.99 -9.53
CA SER A 257 -10.78 10.19 -9.74
C SER A 257 -9.99 11.49 -9.58
N PHE A 258 -8.95 11.50 -8.75
CA PHE A 258 -8.11 12.68 -8.59
C PHE A 258 -7.16 12.89 -9.78
N PRO A 259 -6.27 11.94 -10.15
CA PRO A 259 -5.35 12.13 -11.28
C PRO A 259 -6.05 12.38 -12.62
N SER A 260 -7.28 11.88 -12.81
CA SER A 260 -8.08 12.18 -14.01
C SER A 260 -8.65 13.61 -14.04
N GLY A 261 -8.60 14.33 -12.91
CA GLY A 261 -9.22 15.64 -12.73
C GLY A 261 -10.72 15.60 -12.42
N GLU A 262 -11.30 14.40 -12.28
CA GLU A 262 -12.72 14.24 -11.94
C GLU A 262 -13.04 14.82 -10.55
N CYS A 263 -12.18 14.56 -9.56
CA CYS A 263 -12.30 15.07 -8.19
C CYS A 263 -11.24 16.14 -7.90
N ALA A 264 -11.67 17.26 -7.31
CA ALA A 264 -10.78 18.38 -7.00
C ALA A 264 -9.90 18.14 -5.76
N MET A 265 -10.39 17.35 -4.79
CA MET A 265 -9.68 17.03 -3.56
C MET A 265 -9.87 15.55 -3.22
N ILE A 266 -8.82 14.91 -2.70
CA ILE A 266 -8.88 13.53 -2.19
C ILE A 266 -8.01 13.35 -0.95
N THR A 267 -8.54 12.67 0.07
CA THR A 267 -7.73 12.02 1.10
C THR A 267 -7.43 10.59 0.70
N GLY A 268 -6.17 10.15 0.76
CA GLY A 268 -5.77 8.80 0.34
C GLY A 268 -4.31 8.50 0.62
N SER A 269 -3.82 7.36 0.12
CA SER A 269 -2.43 6.95 0.31
C SER A 269 -1.43 7.95 -0.32
N SER A 270 -0.31 8.19 0.35
CA SER A 270 0.89 8.79 -0.25
C SER A 270 1.43 7.96 -1.43
N GLY A 271 1.15 6.65 -1.49
CA GLY A 271 1.46 5.81 -2.64
C GLY A 271 0.74 6.22 -3.93
N LEU A 272 -0.39 6.95 -3.82
CA LEU A 272 -1.10 7.51 -4.97
C LEU A 272 -0.26 8.55 -5.74
N TYR A 273 0.77 9.13 -5.10
CA TYR A 273 1.62 10.16 -5.69
C TYR A 273 2.24 9.72 -7.03
N ALA A 274 2.73 8.49 -7.13
CA ALA A 274 3.36 8.00 -8.37
C ALA A 274 2.38 8.05 -9.56
N ARG A 275 1.11 7.71 -9.30
CA ARG A 275 0.06 7.79 -10.29
C ARG A 275 -0.31 9.24 -10.61
N VAL A 276 -0.46 10.09 -9.60
CA VAL A 276 -0.76 11.52 -9.77
C VAL A 276 0.32 12.23 -10.58
N ALA A 277 1.60 12.00 -10.26
CA ALA A 277 2.71 12.57 -10.98
C ALA A 277 2.76 12.15 -12.47
N LYS A 278 2.33 10.92 -12.78
CA LYS A 278 2.29 10.39 -14.16
C LYS A 278 1.07 10.86 -14.95
N GLU A 279 -0.11 10.85 -14.33
CA GLU A 279 -1.40 10.99 -15.01
C GLU A 279 -1.96 12.42 -14.98
N ALA A 280 -1.77 13.18 -13.88
CA ALA A 280 -2.40 14.49 -13.72
C ALA A 280 -1.93 15.49 -14.79
N LYS A 281 -2.89 16.18 -15.41
CA LYS A 281 -2.67 17.24 -16.42
C LYS A 281 -3.02 18.63 -15.90
N PHE A 282 -2.97 18.80 -14.59
CA PHE A 282 -3.28 20.03 -13.86
C PHE A 282 -2.22 20.24 -12.77
N ALA A 283 -2.06 21.48 -12.31
CA ALA A 283 -1.21 21.75 -11.16
C ALA A 283 -1.87 21.17 -9.90
N TYR A 284 -1.14 20.33 -9.15
CA TYR A 284 -1.63 19.75 -7.90
C TYR A 284 -0.77 20.18 -6.71
N GLY A 285 -1.31 20.01 -5.52
CA GLY A 285 -0.57 20.14 -4.28
C GLY A 285 -0.89 19.00 -3.33
N ILE A 286 -0.03 18.85 -2.33
CA ILE A 286 -0.09 17.81 -1.31
C ILE A 286 0.00 18.48 0.05
N SER A 287 -0.75 17.96 1.03
CA SER A 287 -0.73 18.40 2.42
C SER A 287 -0.91 17.18 3.34
N THR A 288 -0.62 17.38 4.62
CA THR A 288 -1.08 16.49 5.70
C THR A 288 -2.61 16.38 5.70
N LEU A 289 -3.14 15.32 6.32
CA LEU A 289 -4.58 15.20 6.55
C LEU A 289 -5.14 16.41 7.32
N PRO A 290 -6.38 16.82 7.04
CA PRO A 290 -7.09 17.79 7.85
C PRO A 290 -7.37 17.26 9.25
N TYR A 291 -7.46 18.16 10.23
CA TYR A 291 -7.84 17.82 11.61
C TYR A 291 -8.90 18.77 12.17
N TYR A 292 -9.49 18.37 13.28
CA TYR A 292 -10.34 19.20 14.13
C TYR A 292 -9.45 19.87 15.17
N ALA A 293 -9.23 21.18 15.03
CA ALA A 293 -8.30 21.94 15.88
C ALA A 293 -8.76 22.06 17.35
N ASP A 294 -10.04 21.81 17.62
CA ASP A 294 -10.61 21.77 18.96
C ASP A 294 -10.32 20.44 19.70
N VAL A 295 -9.77 19.43 19.02
CA VAL A 295 -9.41 18.16 19.65
C VAL A 295 -8.04 18.27 20.32
N LYS A 296 -8.03 18.14 21.64
CA LYS A 296 -6.80 18.22 22.44
C LYS A 296 -5.77 17.17 22.01
N GLY A 297 -4.56 17.64 21.69
CA GLY A 297 -3.46 16.79 21.27
C GLY A 297 -3.45 16.47 19.77
N ALA A 298 -4.40 16.97 18.97
CA ALA A 298 -4.33 16.86 17.52
C ALA A 298 -3.48 18.02 16.92
N PRO A 299 -2.76 17.80 15.80
CA PRO A 299 -2.56 16.51 15.14
C PRO A 299 -1.45 15.67 15.79
N GLN A 300 -1.55 14.34 15.68
CA GLN A 300 -0.49 13.37 16.02
C GLN A 300 0.14 12.79 14.75
N ASN A 301 0.60 11.53 14.75
CA ASN A 301 0.96 10.80 13.53
C ASN A 301 -0.27 10.02 13.01
N THR A 302 -0.35 9.80 11.70
CA THR A 302 -1.40 8.95 11.12
C THR A 302 -1.06 7.46 11.29
N ALA A 303 -2.01 6.59 10.97
CA ALA A 303 -1.71 5.19 10.74
C ALA A 303 -0.70 5.05 9.58
N ILE A 304 0.28 4.18 9.74
CA ILE A 304 1.05 3.69 8.60
C ILE A 304 0.13 2.76 7.83
N GLY A 305 0.05 2.95 6.52
CA GLY A 305 -0.51 1.94 5.61
C GLY A 305 0.56 1.53 4.63
N GLY A 306 0.40 0.39 4.00
CA GLY A 306 1.46 -0.16 3.15
C GLY A 306 1.92 -1.50 3.68
N VAL A 307 2.77 -2.15 2.91
CA VAL A 307 2.61 -3.57 2.67
C VAL A 307 3.81 -4.36 3.15
N LEU A 308 3.51 -5.50 3.76
CA LEU A 308 4.41 -6.57 4.13
C LEU A 308 4.84 -7.32 2.86
N GLY A 309 6.13 -7.62 2.74
CA GLY A 309 6.67 -8.66 1.86
C GLY A 309 7.10 -9.90 2.62
#